data_AF-A0A177HVA4-F1
#
_entry.id   AF-A0A177HVA4-F1
#
_cell.length_a   1.000
_cell.length_b   1.000
_cell.length_c   1.000
_cell.angle_alpha   90.00
_cell.angle_beta   90.00
_cell.angle_gamma   90.00
#
_symmetry.space_group_name_H-M   'P 1'
#
loop_
_entity.id
_entity.type
_entity.pdbx_description
1 polymer ?
#
loop_
_entity_poly.entity_id
_entity_poly.type
_entity_poly.pdbx_seq_one_letter_code
_entity_poly.pdbx_strand_id
1 'polypeptide(L)'
;MRKSPLTLAAYVVPVPIGLVLSGALVWQASHAAFSGRTTSSGTSWTAGSVNLTNDSDGQPMFNLTNITPGDTGTRCIAITSQATSPTNIKLYTSTANPPANDISPYINVTVEDGTGGSFDSCDGFTPAGATDYTGTLENLTTTRTNYANGIGPWALTGNPPETKTFRVTWTFSATAPDSTQGGSTPNVNFTWEAQTV
;
A
#
# COMPACT_ATOMS: atom_id res chain seq x y z
N MET A 1 -67.73 -12.04 23.01
CA MET A 1 -66.50 -11.35 22.60
C MET A 1 -66.03 -11.90 21.26
N ARG A 2 -66.36 -11.23 20.14
CA ARG A 2 -65.94 -11.64 18.79
C ARG A 2 -64.84 -10.68 18.35
N LYS A 3 -63.57 -11.06 18.56
CA LYS A 3 -62.43 -10.24 18.14
C LYS A 3 -62.37 -10.25 16.61
N SER A 4 -62.31 -9.03 16.05
CA SER A 4 -62.35 -8.71 14.62
C SER A 4 -61.13 -9.27 13.86
N PRO A 5 -61.29 -9.77 12.62
CA PRO A 5 -60.22 -10.40 11.82
C PRO A 5 -59.04 -9.47 11.50
N LEU A 6 -59.19 -8.16 11.73
CA LEU A 6 -58.16 -7.14 11.54
C LEU A 6 -56.99 -7.21 12.52
N THR A 7 -57.11 -7.93 13.65
CA THR A 7 -56.03 -8.00 14.65
C THR A 7 -55.03 -9.14 14.43
N LEU A 8 -55.34 -10.12 13.56
CA LEU A 8 -54.39 -11.21 13.26
C LEU A 8 -53.33 -10.81 12.21
N ALA A 9 -53.66 -9.88 11.30
CA ALA A 9 -52.72 -9.39 10.30
C ALA A 9 -51.54 -8.59 10.90
N ALA A 10 -51.73 -7.99 12.08
CA ALA A 10 -50.71 -7.20 12.75
C ALA A 10 -49.57 -8.04 13.37
N TYR A 11 -49.77 -9.35 13.56
CA TYR A 11 -48.79 -10.21 14.26
C TYR A 11 -48.05 -11.21 13.37
N VAL A 12 -48.55 -11.52 12.16
CA VAL A 12 -47.93 -12.55 11.30
C VAL A 12 -47.02 -11.93 10.22
N VAL A 13 -47.23 -10.67 9.87
CA VAL A 13 -46.45 -9.95 8.85
C VAL A 13 -45.04 -9.49 9.30
N PRO A 14 -44.76 -9.13 10.56
CA PRO A 14 -43.44 -8.57 10.91
C PRO A 14 -42.32 -9.62 10.90
N VAL A 15 -42.63 -10.91 11.09
CA VAL A 15 -41.63 -11.98 11.16
C VAL A 15 -40.94 -12.23 9.81
N PRO A 16 -41.65 -12.49 8.69
CA PRO A 16 -40.99 -12.66 7.39
C PRO A 16 -40.31 -11.38 6.89
N ILE A 17 -40.90 -10.20 7.15
CA ILE A 17 -40.28 -8.92 6.80
C ILE A 17 -38.98 -8.69 7.59
N GLY A 18 -38.98 -9.00 8.89
CA GLY A 18 -37.77 -8.94 9.71
C GLY A 18 -36.69 -9.90 9.23
N LEU A 19 -37.06 -11.09 8.76
CA LEU A 19 -36.13 -12.08 8.21
C LEU A 19 -35.52 -11.62 6.88
N VAL A 20 -36.31 -11.00 6.00
CA VAL A 20 -35.83 -10.41 4.73
C VAL A 20 -34.92 -9.20 4.99
N LEU A 21 -35.27 -8.33 5.94
CA LEU A 21 -34.44 -7.18 6.32
C LEU A 21 -33.13 -7.61 6.98
N SER A 22 -33.16 -8.65 7.83
CA SER A 22 -31.96 -9.22 8.45
C SER A 22 -31.07 -9.90 7.41
N GLY A 23 -31.66 -10.60 6.43
CA GLY A 23 -30.96 -11.18 5.29
C GLY A 23 -30.30 -10.11 4.40
N ALA A 24 -30.97 -8.98 4.17
CA ALA A 24 -30.42 -7.86 3.41
C ALA A 24 -29.26 -7.16 4.15
N LEU A 25 -29.33 -7.04 5.48
CA LEU A 25 -28.24 -6.52 6.31
C LEU A 25 -27.02 -7.46 6.31
N VAL A 26 -27.23 -8.77 6.42
CA VAL A 26 -26.15 -9.76 6.33
C VAL A 26 -25.58 -9.81 4.91
N TRP A 27 -26.40 -9.68 3.87
CA TRP A 27 -25.94 -9.66 2.48
C TRP A 27 -25.10 -8.41 2.15
N GLN A 28 -25.47 -7.23 2.66
CA GLN A 28 -24.60 -6.05 2.59
C GLN A 28 -23.30 -6.25 3.39
N ALA A 29 -23.37 -6.86 4.57
CA ALA A 29 -22.17 -7.18 5.35
C ALA A 29 -21.25 -8.19 4.63
N SER A 30 -21.81 -9.14 3.89
CA SER A 30 -21.07 -10.10 3.06
C SER A 30 -20.52 -9.51 1.75
N HIS A 31 -21.05 -8.39 1.25
CA HIS A 31 -20.46 -7.64 0.13
C HIS A 31 -19.46 -6.55 0.54
N ALA A 32 -19.36 -6.24 1.83
CA ALA A 32 -18.29 -5.42 2.40
C ALA A 32 -17.05 -6.25 2.81
N ALA A 33 -17.15 -7.58 2.80
CA ALA A 33 -16.12 -8.49 3.30
C ALA A 33 -15.25 -9.08 2.18
N PHE A 34 -14.45 -8.23 1.52
CA PHE A 34 -13.08 -8.54 1.07
C PHE A 34 -12.22 -7.25 0.93
N SER A 35 -12.46 -6.26 1.79
CA SER A 35 -11.49 -5.20 2.07
C SER A 35 -11.14 -5.31 3.55
N GLY A 36 -10.14 -6.13 3.86
CA GLY A 36 -9.47 -6.06 5.15
C GLY A 36 -8.77 -4.71 5.26
N ARG A 37 -9.45 -3.70 5.80
CA ARG A 37 -8.79 -2.56 6.44
C ARG A 37 -8.53 -2.94 7.89
N THR A 38 -7.34 -3.46 8.15
CA THR A 38 -6.73 -3.34 9.48
C THR A 38 -6.15 -1.94 9.59
N THR A 39 -6.87 -1.04 10.24
CA THR A 39 -6.26 0.17 10.79
C THR A 39 -5.49 -0.24 12.05
N SER A 40 -4.16 -0.32 11.95
CA SER A 40 -3.28 -0.29 13.12
C SER A 40 -2.25 0.81 12.92
N SER A 41 -2.15 1.66 13.92
CA SER A 41 -1.21 2.77 14.04
C SER A 41 0.24 2.32 13.82
N GLY A 42 0.87 2.82 12.76
CA GLY A 42 2.24 2.50 12.41
C GLY A 42 2.36 1.12 11.75
N THR A 43 2.89 1.10 10.52
CA THR A 43 3.24 -0.11 9.75
C THR A 43 2.10 -1.07 9.39
N SER A 44 1.57 -0.91 8.17
CA SER A 44 0.93 -2.02 7.45
C SER A 44 1.16 -1.84 5.94
N TRP A 45 2.04 -2.67 5.38
CA TRP A 45 2.33 -2.75 3.96
C TRP A 45 1.44 -3.83 3.37
N THR A 46 0.33 -3.44 2.75
CA THR A 46 -0.61 -4.38 2.14
C THR A 46 -0.20 -4.60 0.69
N ALA A 47 0.23 -5.81 0.34
CA ALA A 47 0.26 -6.24 -1.05
C ALA A 47 -1.19 -6.31 -1.54
N GLY A 48 -1.63 -5.28 -2.27
CA GLY A 48 -2.99 -5.18 -2.76
C GLY A 48 -3.17 -6.01 -4.03
N SER A 49 -3.13 -7.34 -3.94
CA SER A 49 -3.53 -8.25 -5.03
C SER A 49 -3.54 -9.68 -4.51
N VAL A 50 -4.53 -10.49 -4.92
CA VAL A 50 -4.78 -11.87 -4.42
C VAL A 50 -3.57 -12.80 -4.58
N ASN A 51 -2.54 -12.42 -5.34
CA ASN A 51 -1.40 -13.28 -5.65
C ASN A 51 -0.02 -12.64 -5.39
N LEU A 52 0.09 -11.52 -4.68
CA LEU A 52 1.39 -10.93 -4.35
C LEU A 52 1.77 -11.20 -2.88
N THR A 53 3.02 -11.57 -2.66
CA THR A 53 3.66 -11.67 -1.34
C THR A 53 4.96 -10.87 -1.35
N ASN A 54 5.49 -10.55 -0.17
CA ASN A 54 6.77 -9.89 -0.02
C ASN A 54 7.57 -10.49 1.14
N ASP A 55 8.86 -10.16 1.19
CA ASP A 55 9.82 -10.69 2.17
C ASP A 55 10.07 -9.77 3.37
N SER A 56 9.21 -8.76 3.61
CA SER A 56 9.39 -7.82 4.73
C SER A 56 8.99 -8.34 6.10
N ASP A 57 8.26 -9.46 6.17
CA ASP A 57 7.67 -9.98 7.41
C ASP A 57 6.86 -8.91 8.19
N GLY A 58 6.19 -8.02 7.46
CA GLY A 58 5.38 -6.93 8.02
C GLY A 58 6.17 -5.71 8.51
N GLN A 59 7.49 -5.69 8.34
CA GLN A 59 8.34 -4.58 8.76
C GLN A 59 8.18 -3.33 7.87
N PRO A 60 8.41 -2.12 8.42
CA PRO A 60 8.40 -0.89 7.65
C PRO A 60 9.47 -0.88 6.56
N MET A 61 9.13 -0.37 5.38
CA MET A 61 10.16 -0.04 4.40
C MET A 61 11.16 0.96 4.93
N PHE A 62 10.78 1.94 5.74
CA PHE A 62 11.73 2.81 6.44
C PHE A 62 11.16 3.17 7.81
N ASN A 63 12.00 3.08 8.84
CA ASN A 63 11.72 3.57 10.18
C ASN A 63 12.94 4.35 10.66
N LEU A 64 12.99 5.62 10.29
CA LEU A 64 14.16 6.47 10.45
C LEU A 64 13.92 7.45 11.60
N THR A 65 14.94 7.66 12.41
CA THR A 65 14.94 8.66 13.48
C THR A 65 16.28 9.37 13.49
N ASN A 66 16.30 10.64 13.86
CA ASN A 66 17.53 11.43 14.03
C ASN A 66 18.41 11.50 12.77
N ILE A 67 17.80 11.52 11.58
CA ILE A 67 18.51 11.77 10.33
C ILE A 67 18.89 13.26 10.23
N THR A 68 20.00 13.53 9.55
CA THR A 68 20.57 14.86 9.34
C THR A 68 20.78 15.13 7.85
N PRO A 69 20.83 16.41 7.41
CA PRO A 69 21.11 16.74 6.02
C PRO A 69 22.41 16.07 5.52
N GLY A 70 22.32 15.39 4.38
CA GLY A 70 23.39 14.59 3.81
C GLY A 70 23.28 13.08 4.07
N ASP A 71 22.46 12.66 5.05
CA ASP A 71 22.25 11.24 5.29
C ASP A 71 21.54 10.56 4.11
N THR A 72 21.87 9.29 3.90
CA THR A 72 21.27 8.45 2.87
C THR A 72 21.04 7.05 3.41
N GLY A 73 20.06 6.37 2.87
CA GLY A 73 19.79 4.96 3.16
C GLY A 73 19.08 4.29 2.01
N THR A 74 19.25 2.98 1.93
CA THR A 74 18.70 2.15 0.87
C THR A 74 18.11 0.90 1.49
N ARG A 75 16.95 0.48 1.00
CA ARG A 75 16.37 -0.83 1.33
C ARG A 75 15.83 -1.50 0.09
N CYS A 76 15.99 -2.82 0.06
CA CYS A 76 15.41 -3.66 -0.96
C CYS A 76 14.15 -4.34 -0.43
N ILE A 77 13.31 -4.81 -1.34
CA ILE A 77 12.13 -5.63 -1.04
C ILE A 77 11.85 -6.55 -2.23
N ALA A 78 11.73 -7.84 -1.98
CA ALA A 78 11.38 -8.82 -3.00
C ALA A 78 9.86 -9.00 -3.02
N ILE A 79 9.25 -8.75 -4.18
CA ILE A 79 7.82 -8.97 -4.41
C ILE A 79 7.67 -10.23 -5.26
N THR A 80 6.99 -11.23 -4.71
CA THR A 80 6.76 -12.52 -5.37
C THR A 80 5.30 -12.66 -5.77
N SER A 81 5.07 -12.93 -7.06
CA SER A 81 3.76 -13.23 -7.63
C SER A 81 3.52 -14.72 -7.77
N GLN A 82 2.30 -15.14 -7.42
CA GLN A 82 1.75 -16.47 -7.62
C GLN A 82 0.72 -16.51 -8.77
N ALA A 83 0.59 -15.43 -9.54
CA ALA A 83 -0.38 -15.35 -10.63
C ALA A 83 -0.01 -16.30 -11.78
N THR A 84 -1.00 -17.01 -12.32
CA THR A 84 -0.88 -17.93 -13.48
C THR A 84 -1.26 -17.27 -14.81
N SER A 85 -1.35 -15.94 -14.83
CA SER A 85 -1.68 -15.15 -16.02
C SER A 85 -0.84 -13.88 -15.98
N PRO A 86 -0.49 -13.30 -17.14
CA PRO A 86 0.31 -12.08 -17.17
C PRO A 86 -0.34 -10.94 -16.38
N THR A 87 0.47 -10.22 -15.62
CA THR A 87 0.03 -9.07 -14.81
C THR A 87 1.04 -7.94 -14.91
N ASN A 88 0.58 -6.71 -14.69
CA ASN A 88 1.46 -5.57 -14.47
C ASN A 88 1.47 -5.20 -13.00
N ILE A 89 2.68 -5.09 -12.42
CA ILE A 89 2.87 -4.48 -11.10
C ILE A 89 3.04 -2.97 -11.28
N LYS A 90 2.42 -2.19 -10.39
CA LYS A 90 2.74 -0.79 -10.19
C LYS A 90 2.95 -0.47 -8.71
N LEU A 91 3.78 0.53 -8.46
CA LEU A 91 4.05 1.09 -7.14
C LEU A 91 3.37 2.44 -6.99
N TYR A 92 2.59 2.61 -5.93
CA TYR A 92 2.07 3.92 -5.54
C TYR A 92 2.17 4.10 -4.03
N THR A 93 1.83 5.28 -3.55
CA THR A 93 1.96 5.65 -2.15
C THR A 93 0.67 6.21 -1.59
N SER A 94 0.54 6.16 -0.27
CA SER A 94 -0.45 6.90 0.49
C SER A 94 0.21 7.46 1.73
N THR A 95 -0.30 8.58 2.23
CA THR A 95 0.23 9.24 3.42
C THR A 95 -0.82 9.28 4.52
N ALA A 96 -0.34 9.23 5.77
CA ALA A 96 -1.11 9.49 6.96
C ALA A 96 -0.29 10.38 7.91
N ASN A 97 -0.97 11.06 8.84
CA ASN A 97 -0.35 11.87 9.89
C ASN A 97 0.66 12.92 9.34
N PRO A 98 0.23 13.83 8.47
CA PRO A 98 1.11 14.89 7.98
C PRO A 98 1.62 15.75 9.16
N PRO A 99 2.94 15.92 9.31
CA PRO A 99 3.49 16.72 10.38
C PRO A 99 3.37 18.22 10.07
N ALA A 100 3.40 19.05 11.11
CA ALA A 100 3.40 20.51 10.94
C ALA A 100 4.72 21.04 10.33
N ASN A 101 5.84 20.36 10.61
CA ASN A 101 7.15 20.63 10.01
C ASN A 101 7.53 19.45 9.10
N ASP A 102 6.99 19.45 7.88
CA ASP A 102 7.22 18.41 6.90
C ASP A 102 8.54 18.62 6.15
N ILE A 103 9.43 17.62 6.22
CA ILE A 103 10.72 17.62 5.52
C ILE A 103 10.70 16.85 4.20
N SER A 104 9.56 16.26 3.80
CA SER A 104 9.40 15.52 2.54
C SER A 104 9.88 16.25 1.28
N PRO A 105 9.77 17.59 1.16
CA PRO A 105 10.34 18.32 0.02
C PRO A 105 11.86 18.22 -0.09
N TYR A 106 12.55 17.86 1.00
CA TYR A 106 14.01 17.74 1.09
C TYR A 106 14.50 16.30 1.15
N ILE A 107 13.61 15.31 1.13
CA ILE A 107 13.97 13.91 1.02
C ILE A 107 13.91 13.52 -0.46
N ASN A 108 15.07 13.33 -1.08
CA ASN A 108 15.15 12.80 -2.44
C ASN A 108 14.96 11.28 -2.38
N VAL A 109 14.17 10.73 -3.29
CA VAL A 109 13.85 9.30 -3.39
C VAL A 109 14.14 8.81 -4.80
N THR A 110 14.78 7.65 -4.89
CA THR A 110 14.87 6.87 -6.12
C THR A 110 14.25 5.50 -5.95
N VAL A 111 13.62 5.01 -7.02
CA VAL A 111 13.10 3.63 -7.10
C VAL A 111 13.70 2.96 -8.32
N GLU A 112 14.16 1.73 -8.14
CA GLU A 112 14.70 0.87 -9.19
C GLU A 112 14.11 -0.54 -9.05
N ASP A 113 13.75 -1.17 -10.16
CA ASP A 113 13.43 -2.59 -10.25
C ASP A 113 14.65 -3.41 -10.67
N GLY A 114 14.63 -4.69 -10.31
CA GLY A 114 15.76 -5.56 -10.55
C GLY A 114 15.57 -6.97 -10.03
N THR A 115 16.69 -7.63 -9.81
CA THR A 115 16.80 -8.99 -9.29
C THR A 115 17.88 -9.06 -8.21
N GLY A 116 17.87 -10.11 -7.39
CA GLY A 116 18.76 -10.21 -6.23
C GLY A 116 18.36 -9.27 -5.10
N GLY A 117 19.11 -9.28 -3.99
CA GLY A 117 18.71 -8.59 -2.76
C GLY A 117 17.51 -9.24 -2.06
N SER A 118 17.25 -8.78 -0.85
CA SER A 118 16.11 -9.16 -0.03
C SER A 118 15.65 -7.97 0.82
N PHE A 119 14.62 -8.14 1.62
CA PHE A 119 14.24 -7.12 2.58
C PHE A 119 15.44 -6.68 3.44
N ASP A 120 15.57 -5.37 3.63
CA ASP A 120 16.64 -4.70 4.40
C ASP A 120 18.07 -4.80 3.81
N SER A 121 18.35 -5.74 2.89
CA SER A 121 19.67 -5.84 2.24
C SER A 121 19.57 -5.80 0.72
N CYS A 122 20.25 -4.83 0.14
CA CYS A 122 20.43 -4.75 -1.31
C CYS A 122 21.69 -5.47 -1.81
N ASP A 123 22.30 -6.32 -0.99
CA ASP A 123 23.46 -7.11 -1.41
C ASP A 123 23.09 -8.04 -2.57
N GLY A 124 23.87 -7.98 -3.64
CA GLY A 124 23.60 -8.74 -4.87
C GLY A 124 22.43 -8.19 -5.71
N PHE A 125 21.82 -7.06 -5.32
CA PHE A 125 20.82 -6.40 -6.16
C PHE A 125 21.44 -5.93 -7.47
N THR A 126 20.82 -6.34 -8.58
CA THR A 126 21.19 -5.94 -9.94
C THR A 126 19.99 -5.22 -10.57
N PRO A 127 20.10 -3.90 -10.86
CA PRO A 127 19.05 -3.16 -11.55
C PRO A 127 18.72 -3.78 -12.91
N ALA A 128 17.44 -3.81 -13.28
CA ALA A 128 17.00 -4.29 -14.59
C ALA A 128 17.29 -3.28 -15.72
N GLY A 129 17.52 -2.01 -15.38
CA GLY A 129 17.76 -0.95 -16.34
C GLY A 129 18.01 0.42 -15.70
N ALA A 130 17.48 1.46 -16.31
CA ALA A 130 17.51 2.82 -15.77
C ALA A 130 16.60 2.95 -14.53
N THR A 131 16.85 3.98 -13.71
CA THR A 131 16.02 4.29 -12.55
C THR A 131 14.56 4.55 -12.94
N ASP A 132 13.62 3.86 -12.30
CA ASP A 132 12.18 3.97 -12.59
C ASP A 132 11.55 5.27 -12.09
N TYR A 133 12.07 5.82 -10.99
CA TYR A 133 11.62 7.08 -10.44
C TYR A 133 12.77 7.84 -9.76
N THR A 134 12.81 9.15 -9.99
CA THR A 134 13.66 10.09 -9.26
C THR A 134 12.84 11.34 -8.94
N GLY A 135 12.80 11.75 -7.68
CA GLY A 135 12.09 12.95 -7.24
C GLY A 135 12.15 13.15 -5.74
N THR A 136 11.41 14.11 -5.21
CA THR A 136 11.27 14.29 -3.76
C THR A 136 10.20 13.37 -3.19
N LEU A 137 10.26 13.08 -1.89
CA LEU A 137 9.24 12.30 -1.19
C LEU A 137 7.87 13.00 -1.26
N GLU A 138 7.85 14.33 -1.19
CA GLU A 138 6.65 15.13 -1.42
C GLU A 138 6.07 14.89 -2.83
N ASN A 139 6.90 14.98 -3.87
CA ASN A 139 6.44 14.75 -5.23
C ASN A 139 5.91 13.32 -5.42
N LEU A 140 6.61 12.33 -4.85
CA LEU A 140 6.19 10.94 -4.92
C LEU A 140 4.82 10.73 -4.27
N THR A 141 4.65 11.24 -3.05
CA THR A 141 3.44 11.07 -2.25
C THR A 141 2.23 11.85 -2.74
N THR A 142 2.45 12.90 -3.54
CA THR A 142 1.38 13.70 -4.14
C THR A 142 1.00 13.25 -5.55
N THR A 143 1.94 12.67 -6.31
CA THR A 143 1.71 12.33 -7.73
C THR A 143 1.49 10.84 -7.99
N ARG A 144 1.97 9.96 -7.13
CA ARG A 144 1.87 8.49 -7.27
C ARG A 144 1.00 7.95 -6.15
N THR A 145 -0.31 8.09 -6.29
CA THR A 145 -1.29 7.90 -5.20
C THR A 145 -2.22 6.70 -5.40
N ASN A 146 -2.22 6.10 -6.58
CA ASN A 146 -3.05 4.95 -6.93
C ASN A 146 -2.45 4.19 -8.12
N TYR A 147 -3.06 3.08 -8.48
CA TYR A 147 -2.59 2.25 -9.60
C TYR A 147 -2.55 2.99 -10.94
N ALA A 148 -3.50 3.89 -11.22
CA ALA A 148 -3.55 4.58 -12.51
C ALA A 148 -2.32 5.47 -12.74
N ASN A 149 -1.86 6.17 -11.69
CA ASN A 149 -0.71 7.08 -11.75
C ASN A 149 0.59 6.52 -11.14
N GLY A 150 0.60 5.27 -10.65
CA GLY A 150 1.77 4.64 -10.03
C GLY A 150 3.00 4.52 -10.95
N ILE A 151 4.15 4.26 -10.33
CA ILE A 151 5.43 3.93 -10.99
C ILE A 151 5.34 2.54 -11.62
N GLY A 152 6.05 2.33 -12.73
CA GLY A 152 5.92 1.16 -13.61
C GLY A 152 5.16 1.52 -14.89
N PRO A 153 4.51 0.57 -15.57
CA PRO A 153 4.27 -0.82 -15.15
C PRO A 153 5.48 -1.73 -15.28
N TRP A 154 5.60 -2.72 -14.39
CA TRP A 154 6.53 -3.84 -14.54
C TRP A 154 5.75 -5.11 -14.87
N ALA A 155 6.01 -5.65 -16.06
CA ALA A 155 5.33 -6.85 -16.54
C ALA A 155 5.82 -8.09 -15.79
N LEU A 156 4.88 -8.97 -15.48
CA LEU A 156 5.09 -10.34 -15.05
C LEU A 156 4.47 -11.28 -16.08
N THR A 157 5.15 -12.40 -16.33
CA THR A 157 4.75 -13.40 -17.32
C THR A 157 3.58 -14.27 -16.87
N GLY A 158 3.33 -14.37 -15.56
CA GLY A 158 2.31 -15.26 -15.02
C GLY A 158 2.76 -16.72 -14.93
N ASN A 159 4.07 -16.95 -14.77
CA ASN A 159 4.66 -18.26 -14.52
C ASN A 159 5.16 -18.31 -13.06
N PRO A 160 4.30 -18.70 -12.11
CA PRO A 160 4.65 -18.60 -10.70
C PRO A 160 5.62 -19.70 -10.25
N PRO A 161 6.51 -19.44 -9.27
CA PRO A 161 6.71 -18.15 -8.62
C PRO A 161 7.54 -17.18 -9.48
N GLU A 162 7.08 -15.94 -9.62
CA GLU A 162 7.80 -14.89 -10.33
C GLU A 162 8.16 -13.77 -9.36
N THR A 163 9.44 -13.50 -9.19
CA THR A 163 9.93 -12.52 -8.21
C THR A 163 10.58 -11.33 -8.91
N LYS A 164 10.26 -10.13 -8.42
CA LYS A 164 10.92 -8.88 -8.79
C LYS A 164 11.35 -8.17 -7.52
N THR A 165 12.61 -7.75 -7.46
CA THR A 165 13.11 -6.96 -6.34
C THR A 165 13.06 -5.49 -6.68
N PHE A 166 12.71 -4.67 -5.70
CA PHE A 166 12.76 -3.22 -5.79
C PHE A 166 13.77 -2.69 -4.81
N ARG A 167 14.58 -1.72 -5.25
CA ARG A 167 15.47 -0.94 -4.41
C ARG A 167 14.92 0.47 -4.28
N VAL A 168 14.71 0.90 -3.05
CA VAL A 168 14.33 2.27 -2.72
C VAL A 168 15.50 2.92 -1.98
N THR A 169 15.98 4.04 -2.50
CA THR A 169 17.01 4.85 -1.87
C THR A 169 16.42 6.19 -1.49
N TRP A 170 16.73 6.67 -0.30
CA TRP A 170 16.44 8.03 0.13
C TRP A 170 17.73 8.79 0.41
N THR A 171 17.70 10.10 0.23
CA THR A 171 18.76 11.02 0.64
C THR A 171 18.13 12.26 1.22
N PHE A 172 18.48 12.63 2.45
CA PHE A 172 18.15 13.94 2.99
C PHE A 172 19.07 14.97 2.34
N SER A 173 18.50 15.90 1.58
CA SER A 173 19.27 16.92 0.86
C SER A 173 20.26 17.64 1.79
N ALA A 174 21.54 17.64 1.42
CA ALA A 174 22.59 18.36 2.16
C ALA A 174 22.38 19.89 2.15
N THR A 175 21.51 20.40 1.27
CA THR A 175 21.15 21.82 1.17
C THR A 175 19.83 22.16 1.88
N ALA A 176 19.29 21.23 2.68
CA ALA A 176 18.10 21.48 3.48
C ALA A 176 18.32 22.68 4.44
N PRO A 177 17.38 23.63 4.52
CA PRO A 177 17.52 24.81 5.38
C PRO A 177 17.35 24.46 6.86
N ASP A 178 17.83 25.32 7.76
CA ASP A 178 17.71 25.17 9.22
C ASP A 178 16.26 25.01 9.70
N SER A 179 15.28 25.50 8.93
CA SER A 179 13.85 25.30 9.22
C SER A 179 13.43 23.84 9.23
N THR A 180 14.21 22.93 8.65
CA THR A 180 13.97 21.48 8.70
C THR A 180 14.36 20.84 10.03
N GLN A 181 15.03 21.58 10.93
CA GLN A 181 15.42 21.06 12.24
C GLN A 181 14.18 20.65 13.06
N GLY A 182 14.23 19.44 13.61
CA GLY A 182 13.11 18.86 14.37
C GLY A 182 11.89 18.50 13.51
N GLY A 183 12.02 18.57 12.19
CA GLY A 183 10.98 18.16 11.25
C GLY A 183 10.90 16.64 11.09
N SER A 184 9.84 16.20 10.42
CA SER A 184 9.58 14.78 10.15
C SER A 184 8.85 14.64 8.81
N THR A 185 8.70 13.42 8.32
CA THR A 185 7.88 13.10 7.14
C THR A 185 6.50 12.60 7.60
N PRO A 186 5.47 12.63 6.76
CA PRO A 186 4.26 11.85 7.01
C PRO A 186 4.61 10.35 7.11
N ASN A 187 3.70 9.57 7.68
CA ASN A 187 3.75 8.12 7.57
C ASN A 187 3.42 7.77 6.12
N VAL A 188 4.41 7.27 5.38
CA VAL A 188 4.26 6.88 3.98
C VAL A 188 4.09 5.36 3.88
N ASN A 189 3.01 4.93 3.23
CA ASN A 189 2.83 3.55 2.80
C ASN A 189 3.09 3.50 1.28
N PHE A 190 4.09 2.75 0.83
CA PHE A 190 4.20 2.28 -0.55
C PHE A 190 3.40 0.98 -0.73
N THR A 191 2.72 0.87 -1.85
CA THR A 191 1.86 -0.26 -2.20
C THR A 191 2.29 -0.78 -3.56
N TRP A 192 2.67 -2.05 -3.60
CA TRP A 192 2.78 -2.80 -4.84
C TRP A 192 1.45 -3.51 -5.10
N GLU A 193 0.86 -3.22 -6.25
CA GLU A 193 -0.38 -3.81 -6.71
C GLU A 193 -0.15 -4.43 -8.08
N ALA A 194 -0.64 -5.65 -8.28
CA ALA A 194 -0.67 -6.33 -9.57
C ALA A 194 -2.10 -6.35 -10.12
N GLN A 195 -2.26 -5.89 -11.35
CA GLN A 195 -3.51 -6.07 -12.12
C GLN A 195 -3.22 -6.92 -13.36
N THR A 196 -4.19 -7.76 -13.73
CA THR A 196 -4.16 -8.52 -14.99
C THR A 196 -4.11 -7.57 -16.18
N VAL A 197 -3.37 -7.95 -17.22
CA VAL A 197 -3.27 -7.20 -18.48
C VAL A 197 -4.39 -7.51 -19.45
#